data_AF-A0A961U3B9-F1
#
_entry.id   AF-A0A961U3B9-F1
#
_cell.length_a   1.000
_cell.length_b   1.000
_cell.length_c   1.000
_cell.angle_alpha   90.00
_cell.angle_beta   90.00
_cell.angle_gamma   90.00
#
_symmetry.space_group_name_H-M   'P 1'
#
loop_
_entity.id
_entity.type
_entity.pdbx_description
1 polymer ?
#
loop_
_entity_poly.entity_id
_entity_poly.type
_entity_poly.pdbx_seq_one_letter_code
_entity_poly.pdbx_strand_id
1 'polypeptide(L)'
;MTSGLSAPSGGERLGFRVEGMDCASCVGKIETALNRLGGITDVTVNFATETLQLSRDTASTTTSNDIARKIRTLGFDVTELPPAVIPSTPARHSEAHSGHDHSGCSGEHDHGHDHHHAHHHDHSDCGGHDHGQVEQTPVSRTDPASPPNVSMRVEGMDCASCVGKIEVALARMPDVSGIRVNFTTEMLELTLAPGSGTKVADIEKTIRGLGFGVSNTRELSPTSDSAMDVAPAPAMRNQRWWQTRKGKHVIGLGLLMGSAYLIAQLIPLYAEWIFALAVVAGVLPFARKAFALATSGSPFSIETLMSVAAIGALVIGEAEEAAAVVFLFAVGELLESVAAGRARAGIKALASLVPKTAILLDPSGAQRSVPATSLRVNDLVLVRPGDRVPADGQIVQGTSSLDESPITGESVPRAKAKGESIYAGSINVDGVLKVRVEKAAADNTISRIIQLVEQAQSAKAPTARFIENFSRYYTPA
;
A
#
# COMPACT_ATOMS: atom_id res chain seq x y z
N MET A 1 -22.90 29.83 45.85
CA MET A 1 -21.54 29.32 45.58
C MET A 1 -21.45 29.13 44.07
N THR A 2 -20.96 30.16 43.38
CA THR A 2 -20.91 30.24 41.92
C THR A 2 -19.76 29.40 41.38
N SER A 3 -20.10 28.48 40.49
CA SER A 3 -19.19 27.61 39.75
C SER A 3 -18.23 28.42 38.87
N GLY A 4 -16.93 28.20 39.04
CA GLY A 4 -15.90 28.70 38.13
C GLY A 4 -15.83 27.81 36.88
N LEU A 5 -16.42 28.28 35.79
CA LEU A 5 -16.09 27.81 34.44
C LEU A 5 -14.63 28.21 34.15
N SER A 6 -13.77 27.22 33.92
CA SER A 6 -12.42 27.45 33.39
C SER A 6 -12.55 27.92 31.93
N ALA A 7 -12.09 29.12 31.65
CA ALA A 7 -12.07 29.71 30.31
C ALA A 7 -11.16 28.88 29.36
N PRO A 8 -11.47 28.78 28.06
CA PRO A 8 -10.50 28.27 27.09
C PRO A 8 -9.30 29.22 27.08
N SER A 9 -8.10 28.68 27.28
CA SER A 9 -6.83 29.41 27.23
C SER A 9 -6.77 30.24 25.94
N GLY A 10 -6.66 31.56 26.10
CA GLY A 10 -6.61 32.53 25.00
C GLY A 10 -5.33 32.38 24.18
N GLY A 11 -5.39 31.53 23.15
CA GLY A 11 -4.38 31.42 22.12
C GLY A 11 -4.73 32.29 20.91
N GLU A 12 -3.73 32.99 20.36
CA GLU A 12 -3.83 33.67 19.08
C GLU A 12 -3.80 32.63 17.94
N ARG A 13 -4.81 32.64 17.08
CA ARG A 13 -4.86 31.76 15.91
C ARG A 13 -4.09 32.39 14.76
N LEU A 14 -3.11 31.64 14.24
CA LEU A 14 -2.30 32.04 13.10
C LEU A 14 -2.58 31.09 11.93
N GLY A 15 -2.71 31.66 10.74
CA GLY A 15 -2.87 30.93 9.49
C GLY A 15 -1.68 31.19 8.58
N PHE A 16 -1.19 30.15 7.92
CA PHE A 16 -0.12 30.24 6.96
C PHE A 16 -0.49 29.47 5.69
N ARG A 17 -0.09 30.01 4.54
CA ARG A 17 -0.03 29.26 3.29
C ARG A 17 1.37 28.69 3.14
N VAL A 18 1.46 27.38 2.90
CA VAL A 18 2.72 26.65 2.78
C VAL A 18 2.80 26.04 1.39
N GLU A 19 3.64 26.61 0.53
CA GLU A 19 3.80 26.18 -0.86
C GLU A 19 4.74 24.97 -0.95
N GLY A 20 4.48 24.09 -1.92
CA GLY A 20 5.28 22.87 -2.15
C GLY A 20 4.91 21.68 -1.25
N MET A 21 3.76 21.72 -0.58
CA MET A 21 3.25 20.58 0.21
C MET A 21 2.35 19.68 -0.64
N ASP A 22 2.90 18.57 -1.13
CA ASP A 22 2.24 17.67 -2.09
C ASP A 22 1.75 16.34 -1.49
N CYS A 23 2.10 16.02 -0.24
CA CYS A 23 1.77 14.73 0.35
C CYS A 23 1.59 14.75 1.88
N ALA A 24 0.93 13.72 2.41
CA ALA A 24 0.72 13.51 3.85
C ALA A 24 2.02 13.35 4.65
N SER A 25 3.13 13.00 4.01
CA SER A 25 4.44 12.93 4.70
C SER A 25 5.02 14.32 5.01
N CYS A 26 4.69 15.32 4.18
CA CYS A 26 5.05 16.72 4.42
C CYS A 26 4.24 17.28 5.60
N VAL A 27 2.95 16.93 5.70
CA VAL A 27 2.08 17.25 6.85
C VAL A 27 2.71 16.77 8.15
N GLY A 28 3.05 15.47 8.25
CA GLY A 28 3.62 14.92 9.47
C GLY A 28 4.96 15.55 9.88
N LYS A 29 5.80 15.93 8.92
CA LYS A 29 7.06 16.65 9.20
C LYS A 29 6.81 18.04 9.78
N ILE A 30 5.86 18.77 9.21
CA ILE A 30 5.51 20.13 9.67
C ILE A 30 4.84 20.08 11.04
N GLU A 31 3.86 19.20 11.25
CA GLU A 31 3.19 19.02 12.55
C GLU A 31 4.18 18.62 13.64
N THR A 32 5.07 17.65 13.37
CA THR A 32 6.08 17.22 14.35
C THR A 32 7.08 18.32 14.68
N ALA A 33 7.47 19.14 13.69
CA ALA A 33 8.41 20.23 13.90
C ALA A 33 7.79 21.40 14.68
N LEU A 34 6.52 21.71 14.43
CA LEU A 34 5.80 22.82 15.08
C LEU A 34 5.32 22.46 16.49
N ASN A 35 4.90 21.21 16.73
CA ASN A 35 4.55 20.73 18.07
C ASN A 35 5.75 20.68 19.04
N ARG A 36 6.98 20.77 18.52
CA ARG A 36 8.22 20.88 19.33
C ARG A 36 8.56 22.32 19.71
N LEU A 37 7.85 23.32 19.19
CA LEU A 37 8.04 24.71 19.57
C LEU A 37 7.19 25.01 20.81
N GLY A 38 7.81 25.65 21.81
CA GLY A 38 7.13 26.04 23.04
C GLY A 38 5.98 27.01 22.77
N GLY A 39 4.80 26.70 23.32
CA GLY A 39 3.61 27.55 23.23
C GLY A 39 2.85 27.49 21.89
N ILE A 40 3.06 26.46 21.08
CA ILE A 40 2.21 26.14 19.93
C ILE A 40 1.31 24.95 20.28
N THR A 41 0.03 25.08 19.97
CA THR A 41 -1.01 24.07 20.18
C THR A 41 -1.94 24.02 18.96
N ASP A 42 -2.70 22.93 18.81
CA ASP A 42 -3.74 22.79 17.78
C ASP A 42 -3.23 23.02 16.34
N VAL A 43 -2.07 22.42 16.01
CA VAL A 43 -1.48 22.47 14.68
C VAL A 43 -2.28 21.57 13.74
N THR A 44 -2.93 22.17 12.75
CA THR A 44 -3.66 21.47 11.69
C THR A 44 -3.08 21.86 10.34
N VAL A 45 -2.67 20.86 9.55
CA VAL A 45 -2.11 21.08 8.22
C VAL A 45 -2.98 20.40 7.17
N ASN A 46 -3.37 21.14 6.14
CA ASN A 46 -4.10 20.62 5.00
C ASN A 46 -3.27 20.80 3.73
N PHE A 47 -2.72 19.70 3.21
CA PHE A 47 -1.93 19.70 1.97
C PHE A 47 -2.81 19.90 0.73
N ALA A 48 -4.08 19.51 0.75
CA ALA A 48 -4.98 19.69 -0.39
C ALA A 48 -5.30 21.16 -0.65
N THR A 49 -5.23 22.00 0.38
CA THR A 49 -5.45 23.46 0.30
C THR A 49 -4.19 24.28 0.55
N GLU A 50 -3.02 23.66 0.74
CA GLU A 50 -1.75 24.32 1.08
C GLU A 50 -1.82 25.22 2.32
N THR A 51 -2.69 24.89 3.29
CA THR A 51 -2.94 25.74 4.47
C THR A 51 -2.51 25.08 5.76
N LEU A 52 -1.81 25.82 6.60
CA LEU A 52 -1.45 25.49 7.98
C LEU A 52 -2.20 26.42 8.93
N GLN A 53 -2.84 25.86 9.95
CA GLN A 53 -3.45 26.60 11.05
C GLN A 53 -2.85 26.14 12.37
N LEU A 54 -2.59 27.06 13.28
CA LEU A 54 -2.11 26.76 14.63
C LEU A 54 -2.60 27.78 15.63
N SER A 55 -2.69 27.37 16.89
CA SER A 55 -2.98 28.24 18.03
C SER A 55 -1.71 28.47 18.83
N ARG A 56 -1.33 29.73 18.99
CA ARG A 56 -0.15 30.14 19.77
C ARG A 56 -0.58 30.74 21.10
N ASP A 57 0.02 30.32 22.20
CA ASP A 57 -0.17 30.96 23.49
C ASP A 57 0.41 32.39 23.49
N THR A 58 -0.40 33.36 23.91
CA THR A 58 0.00 34.78 24.04
C THR A 58 1.16 35.00 25.02
N ALA A 59 1.43 34.05 25.92
CA ALA A 59 2.57 34.07 26.84
C ALA A 59 3.87 33.50 26.23
N SER A 60 3.83 32.95 25.01
CA SER A 60 4.99 32.33 24.36
C SER A 60 5.96 33.35 23.73
N THR A 61 7.27 33.08 23.84
CA THR A 61 8.34 33.85 23.17
C THR A 61 8.42 33.55 21.66
N THR A 62 7.71 32.54 21.17
CA THR A 62 7.74 32.12 19.76
C THR A 62 6.99 33.11 18.89
N THR A 63 7.66 33.82 17.97
CA THR A 63 7.01 34.74 17.02
C THR A 63 6.53 34.06 15.73
N SER A 64 5.59 34.69 15.01
CA SER A 64 5.17 34.25 13.65
C SER A 64 6.38 34.07 12.71
N ASN A 65 7.41 34.91 12.86
CA ASN A 65 8.64 34.81 12.08
C ASN A 65 9.50 33.58 12.46
N ASP A 66 9.48 33.13 13.72
CA ASP A 66 10.19 31.91 14.13
C ASP A 66 9.52 30.65 13.59
N ILE A 67 8.19 30.65 13.55
CA ILE A 67 7.37 29.61 12.92
C ILE A 67 7.69 29.55 11.42
N ALA A 68 7.64 30.70 10.74
CA ALA A 68 7.96 30.79 9.31
C ALA A 68 9.41 30.34 9.02
N ARG A 69 10.38 30.75 9.85
CA ARG A 69 11.78 30.32 9.74
C ARG A 69 11.91 28.80 9.90
N LYS A 70 11.21 28.21 10.86
CA LYS A 70 11.22 26.76 11.09
C LYS A 70 10.67 26.00 9.89
N ILE A 71 9.58 26.48 9.30
CA ILE A 71 8.99 25.87 8.10
C ILE A 71 9.94 26.00 6.90
N ARG A 72 10.60 27.15 6.71
CA ARG A 72 11.63 27.33 5.67
C ARG A 72 12.84 26.42 5.85
N THR A 73 13.27 26.14 7.09
CA THR A 73 14.35 25.16 7.34
C THR A 73 13.98 23.73 6.95
N LEU A 74 12.69 23.43 6.80
CA LEU A 74 12.21 22.15 6.29
C LEU A 74 12.11 22.10 4.75
N GLY A 75 12.44 23.22 4.07
CA GLY A 75 12.42 23.32 2.61
C GLY A 75 11.08 23.78 2.01
N PHE A 76 10.17 24.35 2.81
CA PHE A 76 8.88 24.86 2.33
C PHE A 76 8.82 26.38 2.37
N ASP A 77 8.27 26.98 1.31
CA ASP A 77 7.97 28.41 1.28
C ASP A 77 6.68 28.69 2.04
N VAL A 78 6.67 29.79 2.80
CA VAL A 78 5.56 30.10 3.71
C VAL A 78 5.22 31.58 3.72
N THR A 79 3.93 31.87 3.60
CA THR A 79 3.34 33.20 3.64
C THR A 79 2.24 33.25 4.70
N GLU A 80 2.23 34.26 5.55
CA GLU A 80 1.20 34.44 6.57
C GLU A 80 -0.13 34.85 5.93
N LEU A 81 -1.23 34.21 6.33
CA LEU A 81 -2.58 34.48 5.82
C LEU A 81 -3.28 35.52 6.71
N PRO A 82 -4.04 36.46 6.13
CA PRO A 82 -4.85 37.39 6.92
C PRO A 82 -5.90 36.65 7.77
N PRO A 83 -6.27 37.16 8.96
CA PRO A 83 -7.24 36.52 9.86
C PRO A 83 -8.62 36.23 9.24
N ALA A 84 -8.98 36.95 8.17
CA ALA A 84 -10.26 36.85 7.47
C ALA A 84 -10.43 35.60 6.59
N VAL A 85 -9.38 34.79 6.38
CA VAL A 85 -9.38 33.64 5.45
C VAL A 85 -9.27 32.30 6.19
N ILE A 86 -9.47 32.28 7.51
CA ILE A 86 -9.43 31.05 8.31
C ILE A 86 -10.82 30.38 8.27
N PRO A 87 -11.04 29.27 7.52
CA PRO A 87 -12.28 28.52 7.62
C PRO A 87 -12.44 27.96 9.04
N SER A 88 -13.59 28.19 9.66
CA SER A 88 -13.91 27.67 10.99
C SER A 88 -14.10 26.15 10.94
N THR A 89 -13.27 25.42 11.69
CA THR A 89 -13.49 23.99 11.97
C THR A 89 -14.85 23.80 12.66
N PRO A 90 -15.70 22.84 12.26
CA PRO A 90 -16.92 22.55 13.01
C PRO A 90 -16.57 22.05 14.42
N ALA A 91 -17.29 22.56 15.41
CA ALA A 91 -17.15 22.16 16.80
C ALA A 91 -17.37 20.66 16.96
N ARG A 92 -16.46 19.97 17.68
CA ARG A 92 -16.67 18.59 18.13
C ARG A 92 -17.96 18.54 18.96
N HIS A 93 -18.95 17.78 18.52
CA HIS A 93 -20.06 17.37 19.38
C HIS A 93 -19.48 16.50 20.50
N SER A 94 -19.55 17.00 21.73
CA SER A 94 -19.39 16.20 22.93
C SER A 94 -20.65 15.35 23.10
N GLU A 95 -20.64 14.13 22.57
CA GLU A 95 -21.63 13.14 22.98
C GLU A 95 -21.31 12.73 24.43
N ALA A 96 -22.19 13.18 25.33
CA ALA A 96 -22.20 12.79 26.71
C ALA A 96 -22.57 11.30 26.80
N HIS A 97 -21.59 10.46 27.12
CA HIS A 97 -21.88 9.13 27.65
C HIS A 97 -22.54 9.30 29.01
N SER A 98 -23.85 9.09 29.04
CA SER A 98 -24.62 8.91 30.27
C SER A 98 -24.10 7.64 30.95
N GLY A 99 -23.63 7.81 32.18
CA GLY A 99 -23.22 6.71 33.03
C GLY A 99 -24.40 5.77 33.28
N HIS A 100 -24.22 4.50 32.93
CA HIS A 100 -25.08 3.43 33.42
C HIS A 100 -24.37 2.75 34.59
N ASP A 101 -25.04 2.78 35.73
CA ASP A 101 -24.70 2.04 36.95
C ASP A 101 -24.63 0.53 36.66
N HIS A 102 -23.48 -0.07 36.94
CA HIS A 102 -23.40 -1.50 37.18
C HIS A 102 -23.21 -1.73 38.68
N SER A 103 -24.32 -2.07 39.32
CA SER A 103 -24.35 -2.71 40.63
C SER A 103 -23.56 -4.02 40.58
N GLY A 104 -22.77 -4.25 41.63
CA GLY A 104 -21.66 -5.19 41.62
C GLY A 104 -22.02 -6.67 41.58
N CYS A 105 -21.00 -7.46 41.27
CA CYS A 105 -20.76 -8.79 41.84
C CYS A 105 -19.24 -9.00 41.92
N SER A 106 -18.83 -9.46 43.09
CA SER A 106 -17.48 -9.71 43.60
C SER A 106 -16.62 -10.65 42.75
N GLY A 107 -15.33 -10.34 42.69
CA GLY A 107 -14.27 -11.24 42.24
C GLY A 107 -12.90 -10.63 42.50
N GLU A 108 -12.36 -10.86 43.70
CA GLU A 108 -10.95 -10.62 44.05
C GLU A 108 -10.00 -11.18 42.98
N HIS A 109 -9.03 -10.36 42.54
CA HIS A 109 -7.64 -10.80 42.34
C HIS A 109 -6.71 -9.59 42.51
N ASP A 110 -5.99 -9.63 43.62
CA ASP A 110 -4.87 -8.78 44.01
C ASP A 110 -3.63 -9.10 43.17
N HIS A 111 -2.88 -8.08 42.76
CA HIS A 111 -1.41 -8.09 42.63
C HIS A 111 -0.91 -6.65 42.45
N GLY A 112 -0.55 -6.03 43.57
CA GLY A 112 0.30 -4.84 43.58
C GLY A 112 1.76 -5.21 43.27
N HIS A 113 2.42 -4.38 42.47
CA HIS A 113 3.87 -4.20 42.53
C HIS A 113 4.23 -2.76 42.13
N ASP A 114 4.58 -1.98 43.15
CA ASP A 114 5.33 -0.74 43.02
C ASP A 114 6.80 -1.05 42.73
N HIS A 115 7.37 -0.44 41.70
CA HIS A 115 8.82 -0.21 41.66
C HIS A 115 9.11 1.18 41.05
N HIS A 116 9.39 2.12 41.95
CA HIS A 116 10.13 3.34 41.65
C HIS A 116 11.62 2.99 41.48
N HIS A 117 12.19 3.27 40.31
CA HIS A 117 13.62 3.52 40.19
C HIS A 117 13.87 4.78 39.37
N ALA A 118 14.22 5.85 40.07
CA ALA A 118 14.84 7.03 39.50
C ALA A 118 16.34 6.75 39.35
N HIS A 119 16.85 6.84 38.13
CA HIS A 119 18.28 7.02 37.88
C HIS A 119 18.50 8.34 37.17
N HIS A 120 19.17 9.24 37.89
CA HIS A 120 19.73 10.49 37.41
C HIS A 120 21.11 10.17 36.84
N HIS A 121 21.33 10.40 35.54
CA HIS A 121 22.68 10.46 34.99
C HIS A 121 22.87 11.84 34.36
N ASP A 122 23.78 12.58 34.99
CA ASP A 122 24.34 13.83 34.53
C ASP A 122 25.59 13.49 33.72
N HIS A 123 25.68 13.96 32.48
CA HIS A 123 26.90 13.87 31.68
C HIS A 123 27.15 15.21 30.98
N SER A 124 28.07 15.95 31.58
CA SER A 124 28.84 17.01 30.96
C SER A 124 29.92 16.43 30.04
N ASP A 125 29.96 17.00 28.84
CA ASP A 125 31.09 17.29 27.94
C ASP A 125 32.26 16.28 27.84
N CYS A 126 32.41 15.65 26.66
CA CYS A 126 33.69 15.61 25.93
C CYS A 126 33.56 14.95 24.54
N GLY A 127 34.29 15.52 23.56
CA GLY A 127 34.96 14.74 22.51
C GLY A 127 34.17 14.50 21.23
N GLY A 128 34.29 15.43 20.28
CA GLY A 128 33.90 15.19 18.89
C GLY A 128 34.69 14.01 18.30
N HIS A 129 33.97 12.93 18.00
CA HIS A 129 34.40 11.93 17.05
C HIS A 129 33.52 12.02 15.80
N ASP A 130 34.18 12.34 14.70
CA ASP A 130 33.66 12.45 13.35
C ASP A 130 33.14 11.09 12.88
N HIS A 131 31.81 10.91 12.90
CA HIS A 131 31.18 9.88 12.12
C HIS A 131 31.07 10.38 10.70
N GLY A 132 32.07 10.03 9.89
CA GLY A 132 32.01 10.12 8.44
C GLY A 132 30.70 9.48 7.97
N GLN A 133 29.74 10.32 7.62
CA GLN A 133 28.51 9.90 7.01
C GLN A 133 28.89 9.28 5.68
N VAL A 134 28.79 7.96 5.58
CA VAL A 134 28.66 7.34 4.27
C VAL A 134 27.33 7.84 3.72
N GLU A 135 27.46 8.85 2.88
CA GLU A 135 26.40 9.52 2.15
C GLU A 135 25.64 8.46 1.35
N GLN A 136 24.60 7.90 1.96
CA GLN A 136 23.58 7.19 1.21
C GLN A 136 22.82 8.26 0.45
N THR A 137 23.21 8.44 -0.81
CA THR A 137 22.47 9.25 -1.77
C THR A 137 21.00 8.82 -1.67
N PRO A 138 20.09 9.69 -1.21
CA PRO A 138 18.68 9.39 -1.31
C PRO A 138 18.41 9.23 -2.80
N VAL A 139 17.93 8.06 -3.22
CA VAL A 139 17.36 7.94 -4.55
C VAL A 139 16.15 8.88 -4.53
N SER A 140 16.34 10.08 -5.05
CA SER A 140 15.28 11.05 -5.29
C SER A 140 14.17 10.33 -6.02
N ARG A 141 12.96 10.39 -5.46
CA ARG A 141 11.74 10.12 -6.22
C ARG A 141 11.59 11.27 -7.21
N THR A 142 12.37 11.24 -8.27
CA THR A 142 12.16 12.10 -9.42
C THR A 142 10.94 11.54 -10.13
N ASP A 143 9.87 12.32 -10.19
CA ASP A 143 8.82 12.05 -11.18
C ASP A 143 9.49 11.95 -12.55
N PRO A 144 9.45 10.81 -13.24
CA PRO A 144 10.02 10.73 -14.57
C PRO A 144 9.24 11.70 -15.46
N ALA A 145 9.95 12.59 -16.14
CA ALA A 145 9.44 13.48 -17.17
C ALA A 145 8.87 12.74 -18.41
N SER A 146 8.77 11.42 -18.36
CA SER A 146 8.20 10.57 -19.41
C SER A 146 7.33 9.48 -18.81
N PRO A 147 6.15 9.21 -19.41
CA PRO A 147 5.26 8.15 -18.96
C PRO A 147 5.98 6.79 -19.02
N PRO A 148 5.61 5.84 -18.13
CA PRO A 148 6.16 4.49 -18.16
C PRO A 148 5.90 3.87 -19.54
N ASN A 149 6.95 3.31 -20.14
CA ASN A 149 6.85 2.67 -21.46
C ASN A 149 6.80 1.14 -21.38
N VAL A 150 6.91 0.56 -20.19
CA VAL A 150 6.72 -0.87 -19.96
C VAL A 150 5.83 -1.08 -18.75
N SER A 151 4.82 -1.95 -18.92
CA SER A 151 3.95 -2.42 -17.85
C SER A 151 3.89 -3.94 -17.88
N MET A 152 3.96 -4.59 -16.73
CA MET A 152 3.83 -6.04 -16.62
C MET A 152 3.21 -6.43 -15.28
N ARG A 153 2.55 -7.59 -15.26
CA ARG A 153 2.01 -8.17 -14.03
C ARG A 153 3.01 -9.13 -13.41
N VAL A 154 3.31 -8.92 -12.13
CA VAL A 154 4.22 -9.73 -11.33
C VAL A 154 3.43 -10.59 -10.35
N GLU A 155 3.24 -11.87 -10.70
CA GLU A 155 2.46 -12.82 -9.90
C GLU A 155 3.16 -13.15 -8.58
N GLY A 156 2.39 -13.17 -7.48
CA GLY A 156 2.88 -13.56 -6.15
C GLY A 156 3.57 -12.43 -5.38
N MET A 157 3.41 -11.19 -5.85
CA MET A 157 3.85 -9.98 -5.16
C MET A 157 2.86 -9.63 -4.04
N ASP A 158 2.88 -10.43 -2.98
CA ASP A 158 1.87 -10.35 -1.93
C ASP A 158 2.30 -9.52 -0.72
N CYS A 159 3.48 -8.88 -0.74
CA CYS A 159 4.07 -8.27 0.43
C CYS A 159 4.84 -6.98 0.13
N ALA A 160 4.90 -6.06 1.09
CA ALA A 160 5.67 -4.81 0.91
C ALA A 160 7.19 -5.05 0.86
N SER A 161 7.69 -6.14 1.45
CA SER A 161 9.09 -6.58 1.29
C SER A 161 9.38 -7.12 -0.12
N CYS A 162 8.36 -7.69 -0.79
CA CYS A 162 8.45 -8.14 -2.18
C CYS A 162 8.75 -6.94 -3.11
N VAL A 163 8.14 -5.79 -2.83
CA VAL A 163 8.36 -4.53 -3.56
C VAL A 163 9.80 -4.07 -3.44
N GLY A 164 10.32 -3.96 -2.22
CA GLY A 164 11.69 -3.48 -1.99
C GLY A 164 12.73 -4.33 -2.72
N LYS A 165 12.55 -5.65 -2.71
CA LYS A 165 13.41 -6.60 -3.44
C LYS A 165 13.41 -6.37 -4.95
N ILE A 166 12.23 -6.13 -5.53
CA ILE A 166 12.08 -5.86 -6.97
C ILE A 166 12.62 -4.48 -7.34
N GLU A 167 12.30 -3.44 -6.56
CA GLU A 167 12.80 -2.07 -6.76
C GLU A 167 14.35 -2.05 -6.74
N VAL A 168 14.96 -2.64 -5.71
CA VAL A 168 16.42 -2.68 -5.56
C VAL A 168 17.09 -3.43 -6.71
N ALA A 169 16.49 -4.54 -7.16
CA ALA A 169 17.06 -5.32 -8.25
C ALA A 169 16.96 -4.62 -9.60
N LEU A 170 15.81 -4.03 -9.91
CA LEU A 170 15.57 -3.35 -11.19
C LEU A 170 16.33 -2.02 -11.26
N ALA A 171 16.51 -1.31 -10.14
CA ALA A 171 17.23 -0.04 -10.11
C ALA A 171 18.73 -0.17 -10.44
N ARG A 172 19.29 -1.38 -10.39
CA ARG A 172 20.68 -1.67 -10.77
C ARG A 172 20.83 -2.09 -12.22
N MET A 173 19.73 -2.34 -12.94
CA MET A 173 19.79 -2.68 -14.35
C MET A 173 20.09 -1.41 -15.17
N PRO A 174 21.01 -1.48 -16.15
CA PRO A 174 21.28 -0.34 -17.00
C PRO A 174 20.03 0.04 -17.79
N ASP A 175 19.84 1.34 -17.98
CA ASP A 175 18.75 1.93 -18.77
C ASP A 175 17.32 1.71 -18.22
N VAL A 176 17.19 1.25 -16.98
CA VAL A 176 15.89 1.15 -16.27
C VAL A 176 15.72 2.34 -15.34
N SER A 177 14.60 3.04 -15.46
CA SER A 177 14.25 4.21 -14.65
C SER A 177 12.74 4.23 -14.35
N GLY A 178 12.28 5.11 -13.46
CA GLY A 178 10.85 5.29 -13.21
C GLY A 178 10.11 4.06 -12.68
N ILE A 179 10.79 3.19 -11.93
CA ILE A 179 10.23 1.94 -11.40
C ILE A 179 9.10 2.26 -10.41
N ARG A 180 7.89 1.81 -10.74
CA ARG A 180 6.70 1.90 -9.90
C ARG A 180 6.14 0.51 -9.72
N VAL A 181 6.10 0.06 -8.48
CA VAL A 181 5.63 -1.28 -8.13
C VAL A 181 4.39 -1.16 -7.27
N ASN A 182 3.29 -1.68 -7.76
CA ASN A 182 2.04 -1.79 -7.03
C ASN A 182 1.75 -3.27 -6.73
N PHE A 183 2.08 -3.67 -5.50
CA PHE A 183 1.83 -5.02 -5.02
C PHE A 183 0.33 -5.30 -4.77
N THR A 184 -0.52 -4.28 -4.69
CA THR A 184 -1.97 -4.46 -4.54
C THR A 184 -2.59 -4.95 -5.85
N THR A 185 -2.15 -4.37 -6.97
CA THR A 185 -2.59 -4.76 -8.32
C THR A 185 -1.69 -5.81 -8.97
N GLU A 186 -0.61 -6.22 -8.30
CA GLU A 186 0.47 -7.03 -8.87
C GLU A 186 1.10 -6.40 -10.13
N MET A 187 1.06 -5.07 -10.26
CA MET A 187 1.57 -4.37 -11.44
C MET A 187 2.94 -3.75 -11.19
N LEU A 188 3.84 -3.92 -12.15
CA LEU A 188 5.12 -3.25 -12.25
C LEU A 188 5.09 -2.36 -13.50
N GLU A 189 5.37 -1.08 -13.32
CA GLU A 189 5.55 -0.09 -14.37
C GLU A 189 6.98 0.44 -14.30
N LEU A 190 7.62 0.62 -15.45
CA LEU A 190 8.97 1.17 -15.54
C LEU A 190 9.20 1.84 -16.88
N THR A 191 10.27 2.62 -16.95
CA THR A 191 10.73 3.30 -18.15
C THR A 191 12.08 2.72 -18.59
N LEU A 192 12.10 2.13 -19.78
CA LEU A 192 13.30 1.66 -20.48
C LEU A 192 13.77 2.73 -21.47
N ALA A 193 15.05 3.10 -21.43
CA ALA A 193 15.58 4.08 -22.39
C ALA A 193 15.53 3.53 -23.83
N PRO A 194 15.13 4.33 -24.84
CA PRO A 194 15.15 3.90 -26.25
C PRO A 194 16.58 3.62 -26.71
N GLY A 195 16.83 2.44 -27.30
CA GLY A 195 18.17 2.02 -27.74
C GLY A 195 19.05 1.40 -26.66
N SER A 196 18.46 1.05 -25.51
CA SER A 196 19.14 0.34 -24.42
C SER A 196 19.58 -1.08 -24.80
N GLY A 197 20.66 -1.54 -24.16
CA GLY A 197 21.09 -2.95 -24.26
C GLY A 197 20.17 -3.90 -23.49
N THR A 198 19.44 -3.37 -22.50
CA THR A 198 18.51 -4.10 -21.63
C THR A 198 17.18 -4.33 -22.33
N LYS A 199 16.81 -5.59 -22.56
CA LYS A 199 15.51 -5.94 -23.13
C LYS A 199 14.50 -6.24 -22.03
N VAL A 200 13.22 -6.17 -22.37
CA VAL A 200 12.13 -6.62 -21.50
C VAL A 200 12.33 -8.06 -21.03
N ALA A 201 12.91 -8.93 -21.87
CA ALA A 201 13.25 -10.31 -21.49
C ALA A 201 14.27 -10.39 -20.34
N ASP A 202 15.21 -9.44 -20.25
CA ASP A 202 16.19 -9.40 -19.17
C ASP A 202 15.53 -8.99 -17.85
N ILE A 203 14.58 -8.06 -17.92
CA ILE A 203 13.75 -7.67 -16.76
C ILE A 203 12.92 -8.86 -16.28
N GLU A 204 12.25 -9.57 -17.20
CA GLU A 204 11.49 -10.78 -16.84
C GLU A 204 12.38 -11.83 -16.18
N LYS A 205 13.58 -12.03 -16.71
CA LYS A 205 14.55 -12.99 -16.16
C LYS A 205 14.97 -12.61 -14.74
N THR A 206 15.24 -11.33 -14.49
CA THR A 206 15.56 -10.83 -13.15
C THR A 206 14.40 -11.07 -12.18
N ILE A 207 13.17 -10.72 -12.57
CA ILE A 207 11.99 -10.91 -11.71
C ILE A 207 11.71 -12.39 -11.43
N ARG A 208 11.86 -13.27 -12.44
CA ARG A 208 11.75 -14.73 -12.27
C ARG A 208 12.86 -15.29 -11.38
N GLY A 209 14.07 -14.73 -11.46
CA GLY A 209 15.20 -15.09 -10.59
C GLY A 209 14.94 -14.76 -9.12
N LEU A 210 14.17 -13.71 -8.84
CA LEU A 210 13.70 -13.37 -7.49
C LEU A 210 12.55 -14.25 -6.99
N GLY A 211 12.07 -15.19 -7.82
CA GLY A 211 11.03 -16.15 -7.47
C GLY A 211 9.60 -15.70 -7.81
N PHE A 212 9.42 -14.59 -8.52
CA PHE A 212 8.10 -14.09 -8.93
C PHE A 212 7.70 -14.60 -10.32
N GLY A 213 6.39 -14.69 -10.59
CA GLY A 213 5.89 -14.93 -11.94
C GLY A 213 5.79 -13.61 -12.71
N VAL A 214 5.94 -13.65 -14.04
CA VAL A 214 5.64 -12.49 -14.90
C VAL A 214 4.63 -12.90 -15.96
N SER A 215 3.60 -12.07 -16.14
CA SER A 215 2.51 -12.23 -17.10
C SER A 215 2.06 -10.87 -17.65
N ASN A 216 1.34 -10.86 -18.79
CA ASN A 216 0.76 -9.66 -19.41
C ASN A 216 1.75 -8.50 -19.61
N THR A 217 2.96 -8.81 -20.11
CA THR A 217 3.97 -7.81 -20.43
C THR A 217 3.53 -6.98 -21.64
N ARG A 218 3.48 -5.65 -21.49
CA ARG A 218 3.10 -4.69 -22.53
C ARG A 218 4.12 -3.56 -22.62
N GLU A 219 4.71 -3.41 -23.79
CA GLU A 219 5.48 -2.22 -24.17
C GLU A 219 4.51 -1.15 -24.72
N LEU A 220 4.49 0.01 -24.08
CA LEU A 220 3.72 1.18 -24.48
C LEU A 220 4.60 2.02 -25.41
N SER A 221 4.28 2.01 -26.71
CA SER A 221 4.99 2.85 -27.69
C SER A 221 4.50 4.30 -27.60
N PRO A 222 5.39 5.31 -27.66
CA PRO A 222 5.03 6.72 -27.50
C PRO A 222 4.21 7.34 -28.65
N THR A 223 3.84 6.57 -29.69
CA THR A 223 3.21 7.10 -30.93
C THR A 223 1.83 6.54 -31.25
N SER A 224 1.17 5.82 -30.34
CA SER A 224 -0.23 5.43 -30.54
C SER A 224 -1.13 6.14 -29.54
N ASP A 225 -1.83 7.15 -30.05
CA ASP A 225 -2.98 7.84 -29.44
C ASP A 225 -4.21 6.89 -29.38
N SER A 226 -3.95 5.67 -28.94
CA SER A 226 -4.96 4.65 -28.68
C SER A 226 -5.30 4.75 -27.21
N ALA A 227 -6.49 5.27 -26.95
CA ALA A 227 -7.17 5.23 -25.66
C ALA A 227 -6.75 3.98 -24.88
N MET A 228 -6.42 4.14 -23.59
CA MET A 228 -6.08 3.07 -22.67
C MET A 228 -7.04 1.88 -22.84
N ASP A 229 -6.68 0.93 -23.70
CA ASP A 229 -7.26 -0.40 -23.71
C ASP A 229 -6.71 -1.08 -22.45
N VAL A 230 -7.30 -0.71 -21.31
CA VAL A 230 -7.27 -1.52 -20.10
C VAL A 230 -8.03 -2.77 -20.47
N ALA A 231 -7.29 -3.74 -21.04
CA ALA A 231 -7.79 -5.09 -21.19
C ALA A 231 -8.36 -5.48 -19.81
N PRO A 232 -9.64 -5.88 -19.73
CA PRO A 232 -10.29 -6.12 -18.46
C PRO A 232 -9.43 -7.09 -17.66
N ALA A 233 -9.03 -6.69 -16.46
CA ALA A 233 -8.23 -7.50 -15.57
C ALA A 233 -8.83 -8.91 -15.57
N PRO A 234 -8.11 -9.94 -16.08
CA PRO A 234 -8.69 -11.26 -16.22
C PRO A 234 -9.19 -11.70 -14.85
N ALA A 235 -10.43 -12.19 -14.81
CA ALA A 235 -11.14 -12.54 -13.58
C ALA A 235 -10.18 -13.26 -12.62
N MET A 236 -9.79 -12.56 -11.55
CA MET A 236 -8.77 -13.03 -10.62
C MET A 236 -9.28 -14.32 -9.98
N ARG A 237 -8.80 -15.45 -10.50
CA ARG A 237 -9.14 -16.80 -10.05
C ARG A 237 -8.94 -16.86 -8.54
N ASN A 238 -10.01 -17.15 -7.81
CA ASN A 238 -9.98 -17.34 -6.36
C ASN A 238 -9.26 -18.67 -6.06
N GLN A 239 -7.93 -18.66 -6.19
CA GLN A 239 -7.11 -19.83 -5.93
C GLN A 239 -7.05 -20.03 -4.42
N ARG A 240 -7.36 -21.24 -3.97
CA ARG A 240 -7.21 -21.60 -2.56
C ARG A 240 -5.73 -21.62 -2.19
N TRP A 241 -5.37 -21.40 -0.92
CA TRP A 241 -3.97 -21.21 -0.49
C TRP A 241 -3.01 -22.32 -0.97
N TRP A 242 -3.48 -23.57 -1.01
CA TRP A 242 -2.69 -24.72 -1.45
C TRP A 242 -2.44 -24.79 -2.96
N GLN A 243 -3.19 -24.04 -3.76
CA GLN A 243 -3.02 -24.00 -5.22
C GLN A 243 -1.93 -23.01 -5.65
N THR A 244 -1.56 -22.09 -4.76
CA THR A 244 -0.50 -21.11 -4.98
C THR A 244 0.86 -21.79 -5.13
N ARG A 245 1.82 -21.14 -5.80
CA ARG A 245 3.19 -21.67 -5.94
C ARG A 245 3.85 -21.91 -4.58
N LYS A 246 3.69 -20.98 -3.64
CA LYS A 246 4.19 -21.09 -2.25
C LYS A 246 3.51 -22.24 -1.51
N GLY A 247 2.19 -22.38 -1.62
CA GLY A 247 1.43 -23.48 -1.02
C GLY A 247 1.87 -24.85 -1.52
N LYS A 248 2.05 -25.01 -2.84
CA LYS A 248 2.61 -26.23 -3.43
C LYS A 248 4.03 -26.52 -2.93
N HIS A 249 4.85 -25.49 -2.74
CA HIS A 249 6.21 -25.62 -2.20
C HIS A 249 6.19 -26.18 -0.78
N VAL A 250 5.36 -25.61 0.11
CA VAL A 250 5.23 -26.07 1.50
C VAL A 250 4.71 -27.51 1.56
N ILE A 251 3.70 -27.85 0.75
CA ILE A 251 3.17 -29.22 0.70
C ILE A 251 4.24 -30.18 0.17
N GLY A 252 4.94 -29.81 -0.90
CA GLY A 252 6.02 -30.62 -1.46
C GLY A 252 7.15 -30.86 -0.47
N LEU A 253 7.58 -29.81 0.24
CA LEU A 253 8.63 -29.89 1.25
C LEU A 253 8.18 -30.71 2.48
N GLY A 254 6.93 -30.55 2.92
CA GLY A 254 6.36 -31.35 4.00
C GLY A 254 6.25 -32.84 3.65
N LEU A 255 5.85 -33.16 2.42
CA LEU A 255 5.83 -34.55 1.92
C LEU A 255 7.24 -35.13 1.81
N LEU A 256 8.18 -34.36 1.25
CA LEU A 256 9.59 -34.73 1.15
C LEU A 256 10.16 -35.05 2.53
N MET A 257 9.96 -34.16 3.51
CA MET A 257 10.39 -34.34 4.89
C MET A 257 9.74 -35.55 5.55
N GLY A 258 8.42 -35.68 5.45
CA GLY A 258 7.69 -36.81 6.03
C GLY A 258 8.14 -38.14 5.43
N SER A 259 8.42 -38.17 4.13
CA SER A 259 8.97 -39.34 3.46
C SER A 259 10.41 -39.64 3.90
N ALA A 260 11.26 -38.61 4.05
CA ALA A 260 12.62 -38.75 4.54
C ALA A 260 12.64 -39.34 5.96
N TYR A 261 11.81 -38.83 6.86
CA TYR A 261 11.65 -39.34 8.22
C TYR A 261 11.16 -40.80 8.24
N LEU A 262 10.15 -41.13 7.43
CA LEU A 262 9.63 -42.50 7.35
C LEU A 262 10.68 -43.48 6.82
N ILE A 263 11.45 -43.10 5.79
CA ILE A 263 12.50 -43.95 5.23
C ILE A 263 13.66 -44.10 6.23
N ALA A 264 14.01 -43.04 6.95
CA ALA A 264 15.02 -43.08 8.01
C ALA A 264 14.66 -44.09 9.12
N GLN A 265 13.36 -44.24 9.45
CA GLN A 265 12.89 -45.27 10.39
C GLN A 265 13.03 -46.69 9.86
N LEU A 266 12.90 -46.88 8.53
CA LEU A 266 13.02 -48.20 7.89
C LEU A 266 14.49 -48.59 7.66
N ILE A 267 15.35 -47.63 7.33
CA ILE A 267 16.76 -47.88 6.97
C ILE A 267 17.66 -46.83 7.65
N PRO A 268 17.95 -47.00 8.96
CA PRO A 268 18.66 -45.99 9.76
C PRO A 268 20.10 -45.75 9.29
N LEU A 269 20.70 -46.72 8.59
CA LEU A 269 22.06 -46.62 8.03
C LEU A 269 22.22 -45.51 6.97
N TYR A 270 21.14 -45.07 6.32
CA TYR A 270 21.20 -44.01 5.29
C TYR A 270 20.45 -42.73 5.69
N ALA A 271 19.99 -42.63 6.95
CA ALA A 271 19.16 -41.53 7.41
C ALA A 271 19.80 -40.15 7.14
N GLU A 272 21.09 -39.99 7.48
CA GLU A 272 21.85 -38.75 7.27
C GLU A 272 21.86 -38.31 5.79
N TRP A 273 22.11 -39.24 4.86
CA TRP A 273 22.13 -38.95 3.42
C TRP A 273 20.75 -38.62 2.86
N ILE A 274 19.70 -39.28 3.38
CA ILE A 274 18.31 -39.03 2.98
C ILE A 274 17.88 -37.62 3.41
N PHE A 275 18.15 -37.25 4.66
CA PHE A 275 17.90 -35.90 5.15
C PHE A 275 18.76 -34.87 4.44
N ALA A 276 20.03 -35.17 4.16
CA ALA A 276 20.89 -34.26 3.41
C ALA A 276 20.34 -33.97 2.01
N LEU A 277 19.86 -34.98 1.29
CA LEU A 277 19.21 -34.81 0.00
C LEU A 277 17.93 -33.96 0.11
N ALA A 278 17.14 -34.20 1.16
CA ALA A 278 15.92 -33.46 1.41
C ALA A 278 16.19 -31.97 1.70
N VAL A 279 17.19 -31.67 2.53
CA VAL A 279 17.66 -30.31 2.84
C VAL A 279 18.13 -29.62 1.56
N VAL A 280 18.98 -30.27 0.76
CA VAL A 280 19.50 -29.68 -0.48
C VAL A 280 18.35 -29.32 -1.44
N ALA A 281 17.38 -30.23 -1.61
CA ALA A 281 16.20 -29.98 -2.44
C ALA A 281 15.34 -28.82 -1.90
N GLY A 282 15.15 -28.75 -0.58
CA GLY A 282 14.37 -27.70 0.09
C GLY A 282 15.04 -26.33 0.10
N VAL A 283 16.37 -26.27 0.25
CA VAL A 283 17.16 -25.04 0.32
C VAL A 283 17.38 -24.42 -1.05
N LEU A 284 17.48 -25.22 -2.11
CA LEU A 284 17.73 -24.77 -3.48
C LEU A 284 16.90 -23.53 -3.94
N PRO A 285 15.56 -23.48 -3.77
CA PRO A 285 14.77 -22.30 -4.11
C PRO A 285 15.18 -21.05 -3.31
N PHE A 286 15.44 -21.19 -2.01
CA PHE A 286 15.84 -20.10 -1.12
C PHE A 286 17.26 -19.63 -1.45
N ALA A 287 18.18 -20.55 -1.71
CA ALA A 287 19.56 -20.22 -2.11
C ALA A 287 19.59 -19.47 -3.44
N ARG A 288 18.76 -19.84 -4.42
CA ARG A 288 18.63 -19.10 -5.69
C ARG A 288 18.12 -17.68 -5.46
N LYS A 289 17.11 -17.52 -4.60
CA LYS A 289 16.54 -16.21 -4.23
C LYS A 289 17.57 -15.36 -3.48
N ALA A 290 18.28 -15.94 -2.52
CA ALA A 290 19.35 -15.30 -1.76
C ALA A 290 20.48 -14.82 -2.69
N PHE A 291 20.90 -15.67 -3.63
CA PHE A 291 21.93 -15.31 -4.61
C PHE A 291 21.46 -14.18 -5.54
N ALA A 292 20.23 -14.25 -6.04
CA ALA A 292 19.64 -13.18 -6.84
C ALA A 292 19.63 -11.85 -6.05
N LEU A 293 19.16 -11.87 -4.80
CA LEU A 293 19.16 -10.70 -3.91
C LEU A 293 20.57 -10.16 -3.63
N ALA A 294 21.54 -11.05 -3.40
CA ALA A 294 22.92 -10.66 -3.15
C ALA A 294 23.55 -9.96 -4.35
N THR A 295 23.39 -10.55 -5.54
CA THR A 295 23.87 -9.93 -6.80
C THR A 295 23.14 -8.63 -7.12
N SER A 296 21.88 -8.52 -6.71
CA SER A 296 21.04 -7.35 -6.94
C SER A 296 21.13 -6.28 -5.85
N GLY A 297 21.96 -6.45 -4.82
CA GLY A 297 22.31 -5.39 -3.86
C GLY A 297 21.86 -5.51 -2.43
N SER A 298 21.19 -6.60 -2.07
CA SER A 298 20.79 -6.92 -0.71
C SER A 298 21.45 -8.24 -0.25
N PRO A 299 22.80 -8.26 -0.09
CA PRO A 299 23.53 -9.48 0.28
C PRO A 299 23.14 -10.01 1.67
N PHE A 300 22.75 -9.12 2.58
CA PHE A 300 22.36 -9.47 3.96
C PHE A 300 20.84 -9.58 4.08
N SER A 301 20.27 -10.55 3.37
CA SER A 301 18.84 -10.88 3.44
C SER A 301 18.59 -12.05 4.39
N ILE A 302 17.35 -12.19 4.87
CA ILE A 302 16.93 -13.36 5.66
C ILE A 302 17.09 -14.66 4.86
N GLU A 303 16.92 -14.61 3.54
CA GLU A 303 17.17 -15.74 2.66
C GLU A 303 18.64 -16.14 2.63
N THR A 304 19.55 -15.16 2.70
CA THR A 304 20.99 -15.42 2.82
C THR A 304 21.30 -16.13 4.14
N LEU A 305 20.79 -15.59 5.26
CA LEU A 305 20.97 -16.19 6.59
C LEU A 305 20.47 -17.63 6.62
N MET A 306 19.25 -17.87 6.14
CA MET A 306 18.64 -19.20 6.06
C MET A 306 19.48 -20.16 5.21
N SER A 307 19.95 -19.72 4.04
CA SER A 307 20.73 -20.57 3.13
C SER A 307 22.10 -20.93 3.73
N VAL A 308 22.79 -19.95 4.32
CA VAL A 308 24.09 -20.18 4.98
C VAL A 308 23.93 -21.09 6.20
N ALA A 309 22.91 -20.86 7.04
CA ALA A 309 22.64 -21.69 8.20
C ALA A 309 22.32 -23.14 7.81
N ALA A 310 21.48 -23.36 6.79
CA ALA A 310 21.13 -24.70 6.34
C ALA A 310 22.32 -25.44 5.70
N ILE A 311 23.17 -24.74 4.93
CA ILE A 311 24.42 -25.31 4.41
C ILE A 311 25.39 -25.63 5.55
N GLY A 312 25.52 -24.72 6.53
CA GLY A 312 26.37 -24.94 7.70
C GLY A 312 25.93 -26.16 8.52
N ALA A 313 24.63 -26.28 8.77
CA ALA A 313 24.02 -27.44 9.43
C ALA A 313 24.29 -28.76 8.68
N LEU A 314 24.23 -28.73 7.34
CA LEU A 314 24.58 -29.88 6.50
C LEU A 314 26.06 -30.28 6.63
N VAL A 315 26.96 -29.31 6.77
CA VAL A 315 28.41 -29.56 6.92
C VAL A 315 28.75 -30.17 8.28
N ILE A 316 27.99 -29.84 9.34
CA ILE A 316 28.20 -30.38 10.69
C ILE A 316 27.46 -31.71 10.94
N GLY A 317 26.68 -32.21 9.97
CA GLY A 317 25.93 -33.47 10.09
C GLY A 317 24.51 -33.33 10.68
N GLU A 318 24.07 -32.12 11.01
CA GLU A 318 22.77 -31.81 11.63
C GLU A 318 21.70 -31.58 10.54
N ALA A 319 21.52 -32.57 9.67
CA ALA A 319 20.63 -32.46 8.51
C ALA A 319 19.13 -32.52 8.89
N GLU A 320 18.78 -33.18 9.99
CA GLU A 320 17.38 -33.28 10.47
C GLU A 320 16.88 -31.91 10.95
N GLU A 321 17.68 -31.22 11.75
CA GLU A 321 17.45 -29.89 12.29
C GLU A 321 17.36 -28.87 11.16
N ALA A 322 18.29 -28.93 10.20
CA ALA A 322 18.30 -28.07 9.03
C ALA A 322 16.98 -28.20 8.25
N ALA A 323 16.53 -29.43 8.04
CA ALA A 323 15.31 -29.70 7.30
C ALA A 323 14.09 -29.10 8.03
N ALA A 324 13.99 -29.31 9.35
CA ALA A 324 12.92 -28.75 10.18
C ALA A 324 12.85 -27.23 10.08
N VAL A 325 13.99 -26.54 10.19
CA VAL A 325 14.05 -25.06 10.10
C VAL A 325 13.64 -24.57 8.71
N VAL A 326 14.13 -25.20 7.64
CA VAL A 326 13.77 -24.84 6.25
C VAL A 326 12.27 -25.02 6.00
N PHE A 327 11.66 -26.07 6.56
CA PHE A 327 10.22 -26.29 6.47
C PHE A 327 9.40 -25.26 7.25
N LEU A 328 9.77 -24.98 8.50
CA LEU A 328 9.09 -23.97 9.31
C LEU A 328 9.18 -22.58 8.67
N PHE A 329 10.32 -22.25 8.06
CA PHE A 329 10.48 -21.01 7.31
C PHE A 329 9.55 -20.96 6.09
N ALA A 330 9.47 -22.03 5.30
CA ALA A 330 8.56 -22.11 4.16
C ALA A 330 7.09 -21.96 4.59
N VAL A 331 6.70 -22.56 5.72
CA VAL A 331 5.38 -22.37 6.33
C VAL A 331 5.16 -20.91 6.73
N GLY A 332 6.16 -20.26 7.34
CA GLY A 332 6.14 -18.85 7.69
C GLY A 332 5.89 -17.94 6.49
N GLU A 333 6.64 -18.11 5.39
CA GLU A 333 6.44 -17.34 4.15
C GLU A 333 5.04 -17.56 3.56
N LEU A 334 4.50 -18.79 3.66
CA LEU A 334 3.13 -19.09 3.22
C LEU A 334 2.10 -18.37 4.12
N LEU A 335 2.25 -18.44 5.43
CA LEU A 335 1.34 -17.77 6.38
C LEU A 335 1.34 -16.25 6.17
N GLU A 336 2.52 -15.65 5.94
CA GLU A 336 2.64 -14.23 5.58
C GLU A 336 1.83 -13.91 4.31
N SER A 337 1.98 -14.72 3.26
CA SER A 337 1.23 -14.50 2.01
C SER A 337 -0.29 -14.66 2.18
N VAL A 338 -0.73 -15.63 2.99
CA VAL A 338 -2.15 -15.87 3.26
C VAL A 338 -2.73 -14.74 4.10
N ALA A 339 -2.02 -14.27 5.12
CA ALA A 339 -2.44 -13.15 5.96
C ALA A 339 -2.58 -11.87 5.13
N ALA A 340 -1.58 -11.56 4.29
CA ALA A 340 -1.62 -10.41 3.39
C ALA A 340 -2.75 -10.51 2.36
N GLY A 341 -2.97 -11.69 1.78
CA GLY A 341 -4.07 -11.93 0.84
C GLY A 341 -5.45 -11.76 1.48
N ARG A 342 -5.62 -12.21 2.74
CA ARG A 342 -6.87 -12.04 3.49
C ARG A 342 -7.16 -10.59 3.81
N ALA A 343 -6.15 -9.81 4.20
CA ALA A 343 -6.30 -8.37 4.44
C ALA A 343 -6.79 -7.62 3.19
N ARG A 344 -6.43 -8.08 1.99
CA ARG A 344 -6.80 -7.44 0.70
C ARG A 344 -8.14 -7.88 0.13
N ALA A 345 -8.75 -8.93 0.68
CA ALA A 345 -10.01 -9.45 0.17
C ALA A 345 -11.12 -8.39 0.15
N GLY A 346 -11.12 -7.46 1.12
CA GLY A 346 -12.08 -6.35 1.19
C GLY A 346 -11.95 -5.35 0.03
N ILE A 347 -10.74 -4.93 -0.32
CA ILE A 347 -10.50 -4.00 -1.45
C ILE A 347 -10.89 -4.67 -2.78
N LYS A 348 -10.56 -5.95 -2.93
CA LYS A 348 -10.95 -6.73 -4.12
C LYS A 348 -12.47 -6.88 -4.25
N ALA A 349 -13.19 -6.90 -3.13
CA ALA A 349 -14.65 -6.88 -3.15
C ALA A 349 -15.18 -5.57 -3.75
N LEU A 350 -14.59 -4.41 -3.43
CA LEU A 350 -14.96 -3.12 -4.03
C LEU A 350 -14.79 -3.11 -5.56
N ALA A 351 -13.69 -3.65 -6.08
CA ALA A 351 -13.46 -3.74 -7.52
C ALA A 351 -14.50 -4.62 -8.25
N SER A 352 -15.10 -5.60 -7.55
CA SER A 352 -16.15 -6.45 -8.11
C SER A 352 -17.52 -5.77 -8.26
N LEU A 353 -17.70 -4.56 -7.69
CA LEU A 353 -18.91 -3.76 -7.90
C LEU A 353 -18.95 -3.07 -9.27
N VAL A 354 -17.82 -2.99 -9.99
CA VAL A 354 -17.78 -2.41 -11.34
C VAL A 354 -18.44 -3.37 -12.33
N PRO A 355 -19.44 -2.91 -13.11
CA PRO A 355 -20.08 -3.76 -14.13
C PRO A 355 -19.08 -4.18 -15.20
N LYS A 356 -19.09 -5.46 -15.58
CA LYS A 356 -18.20 -5.98 -16.63
C LYS A 356 -18.71 -5.69 -18.04
N THR A 357 -20.01 -5.49 -18.17
CA THR A 357 -20.72 -5.33 -19.45
C THR A 357 -21.65 -4.14 -19.39
N ALA A 358 -21.83 -3.49 -20.53
CA ALA A 358 -22.77 -2.40 -20.74
C ALA A 358 -23.65 -2.70 -21.96
N ILE A 359 -24.86 -2.15 -21.99
CA ILE A 359 -25.74 -2.21 -23.16
C ILE A 359 -25.59 -0.88 -23.91
N LEU A 360 -24.82 -0.90 -24.99
CA LEU A 360 -24.64 0.25 -25.88
C LEU A 360 -25.86 0.37 -26.83
N LEU A 361 -26.30 1.60 -27.07
CA LEU A 361 -27.31 1.95 -28.05
C LEU A 361 -26.62 2.51 -29.29
N ASP A 362 -26.79 1.83 -30.42
CA ASP A 362 -26.33 2.32 -31.71
C ASP A 362 -27.17 3.54 -32.15
N PRO A 363 -26.67 4.39 -33.08
CA PRO A 363 -27.44 5.51 -33.64
C PRO A 363 -28.78 5.10 -34.27
N SER A 364 -28.91 3.84 -34.70
CA SER A 364 -30.14 3.25 -35.23
C SER A 364 -31.13 2.78 -34.15
N GLY A 365 -30.75 2.86 -32.87
CA GLY A 365 -31.54 2.37 -31.74
C GLY A 365 -31.37 0.89 -31.41
N ALA A 366 -30.49 0.17 -32.13
CA ALA A 366 -30.15 -1.22 -31.81
C ALA A 366 -29.37 -1.32 -30.49
N GLN A 367 -29.59 -2.39 -29.73
CA GLN A 367 -28.92 -2.66 -28.45
C GLN A 367 -27.80 -3.68 -28.65
N ARG A 368 -26.59 -3.35 -28.21
CA ARG A 368 -25.44 -4.25 -28.24
C ARG A 368 -24.82 -4.37 -26.85
N SER A 369 -24.63 -5.60 -26.39
CA SER A 369 -23.83 -5.84 -25.18
C SER A 369 -22.35 -5.72 -25.52
N VAL A 370 -21.65 -4.83 -24.81
CA VAL A 370 -20.21 -4.56 -24.96
C VAL A 370 -19.52 -4.62 -23.60
N PRO A 371 -18.20 -4.88 -23.53
CA PRO A 371 -17.45 -4.71 -22.29
C PRO A 371 -17.56 -3.27 -21.77
N ALA A 372 -17.73 -3.07 -20.47
CA ALA A 372 -17.81 -1.73 -19.90
C ALA A 372 -16.51 -0.93 -20.11
N THR A 373 -15.37 -1.62 -20.25
CA THR A 373 -14.06 -1.03 -20.53
C THR A 373 -13.94 -0.45 -21.95
N SER A 374 -14.78 -0.87 -22.90
CA SER A 374 -14.74 -0.36 -24.27
C SER A 374 -15.62 0.87 -24.50
N LEU A 375 -16.34 1.33 -23.47
CA LEU A 375 -17.19 2.52 -23.56
C LEU A 375 -16.34 3.77 -23.76
N ARG A 376 -16.80 4.62 -24.68
CA ARG A 376 -16.19 5.91 -24.99
C ARG A 376 -17.07 7.06 -24.48
N VAL A 377 -16.44 8.21 -24.28
CA VAL A 377 -17.18 9.43 -23.93
C VAL A 377 -18.16 9.74 -25.06
N ASN A 378 -19.37 10.13 -24.68
CA ASN A 378 -20.55 10.34 -25.53
C ASN A 378 -21.31 9.09 -26.01
N ASP A 379 -20.86 7.88 -25.66
CA ASP A 379 -21.64 6.68 -25.92
C ASP A 379 -23.00 6.74 -25.20
N LEU A 380 -24.05 6.24 -25.85
CA LEU A 380 -25.38 6.11 -25.24
C LEU A 380 -25.55 4.70 -24.71
N VAL A 381 -25.72 4.56 -23.40
CA VAL A 381 -25.96 3.28 -22.75
C VAL A 381 -27.37 3.18 -22.20
N LEU A 382 -27.94 1.98 -22.29
CA LEU A 382 -29.23 1.64 -21.72
C LEU A 382 -29.01 0.97 -20.36
N VAL A 383 -29.62 1.52 -19.31
CA VAL A 383 -29.59 0.95 -17.97
C VAL A 383 -31.02 0.55 -17.59
N ARG A 384 -31.25 -0.75 -17.36
CA ARG A 384 -32.56 -1.29 -17.01
C ARG A 384 -32.74 -1.32 -15.49
N PRO A 385 -33.98 -1.47 -14.98
CA PRO A 385 -34.21 -1.72 -13.57
C PRO A 385 -33.44 -2.96 -13.10
N GLY A 386 -32.75 -2.85 -11.97
CA GLY A 386 -31.83 -3.86 -11.43
C GLY A 386 -30.41 -3.84 -11.99
N ASP A 387 -30.16 -3.16 -13.12
CA ASP A 387 -28.82 -3.04 -13.67
C ASP A 387 -27.97 -2.06 -12.85
N ARG A 388 -26.68 -2.34 -12.81
CA ARG A 388 -25.68 -1.38 -12.34
C ARG A 388 -25.29 -0.43 -13.46
N VAL A 389 -25.12 0.85 -13.12
CA VAL A 389 -24.66 1.88 -14.04
C VAL A 389 -23.21 1.58 -14.47
N PRO A 390 -22.92 1.42 -15.78
CA PRO A 390 -21.61 0.95 -16.24
C PRO A 390 -20.52 2.03 -16.25
N ALA A 391 -20.89 3.31 -16.36
CA ALA A 391 -19.96 4.43 -16.41
C ALA A 391 -20.60 5.72 -15.86
N ASP A 392 -19.78 6.67 -15.42
CA ASP A 392 -20.26 7.99 -15.03
C ASP A 392 -20.85 8.69 -16.25
N GLY A 393 -22.00 9.33 -16.07
CA GLY A 393 -22.70 9.95 -17.20
C GLY A 393 -23.89 10.79 -16.81
N GLN A 394 -24.60 11.29 -17.83
CA GLN A 394 -25.80 12.11 -17.66
C GLN A 394 -27.03 11.41 -18.23
N ILE A 395 -28.15 11.47 -17.53
CA ILE A 395 -29.42 10.92 -18.00
C ILE A 395 -29.93 11.77 -19.17
N VAL A 396 -30.07 11.15 -20.34
CA VAL A 396 -30.60 11.81 -21.55
C VAL A 396 -32.10 11.57 -21.70
N GLN A 397 -32.59 10.44 -21.21
CA GLN A 397 -33.99 10.06 -21.25
C GLN A 397 -34.32 9.09 -20.10
N GLY A 398 -35.52 9.23 -19.53
CA GLY A 398 -36.02 8.40 -18.44
C GLY A 398 -35.98 9.10 -17.09
N THR A 399 -36.68 8.50 -16.13
CA THR A 399 -36.72 8.90 -14.72
C THR A 399 -36.70 7.63 -13.88
N SER A 400 -35.86 7.56 -12.86
CA SER A 400 -35.75 6.38 -11.98
C SER A 400 -35.10 6.77 -10.65
N SER A 401 -35.31 5.95 -9.63
CA SER A 401 -34.53 6.03 -8.40
C SER A 401 -33.21 5.26 -8.57
N LEU A 402 -32.10 5.87 -8.17
CA LEU A 402 -30.79 5.21 -8.11
C LEU A 402 -30.36 5.00 -6.67
N ASP A 403 -29.99 3.77 -6.35
CA ASP A 403 -29.30 3.41 -5.13
C ASP A 403 -27.79 3.70 -5.31
N GLU A 404 -27.34 4.74 -4.62
CA GLU A 404 -25.94 5.20 -4.60
C GLU A 404 -25.18 4.74 -3.35
N SER A 405 -25.81 3.90 -2.50
CA SER A 405 -25.21 3.37 -1.27
C SER A 405 -23.81 2.77 -1.44
N PRO A 406 -23.43 2.12 -2.56
CA PRO A 406 -22.09 1.58 -2.70
C PRO A 406 -20.98 2.63 -2.82
N ILE A 407 -21.32 3.90 -3.08
CA ILE A 407 -20.38 4.99 -3.35
C ILE A 407 -20.51 6.08 -2.29
N THR A 408 -21.75 6.53 -2.02
CA THR A 408 -22.03 7.61 -1.08
C THR A 408 -22.27 7.11 0.34
N GLY A 409 -22.62 5.83 0.51
CA GLY A 409 -23.05 5.28 1.79
C GLY A 409 -24.48 5.66 2.20
N GLU A 410 -25.21 6.42 1.39
CA GLU A 410 -26.60 6.79 1.66
C GLU A 410 -27.53 5.61 1.30
N SER A 411 -28.28 5.08 2.29
CA SER A 411 -29.15 3.91 2.10
C SER A 411 -30.47 4.19 1.37
N VAL A 412 -30.85 5.46 1.18
CA VAL A 412 -32.11 5.84 0.54
C VAL A 412 -31.86 6.13 -0.94
N PRO A 413 -32.52 5.41 -1.86
CA PRO A 413 -32.40 5.69 -3.29
C PRO A 413 -32.80 7.13 -3.62
N ARG A 414 -31.99 7.81 -4.44
CA ARG A 414 -32.28 9.17 -4.90
C ARG A 414 -33.01 9.13 -6.24
N ALA A 415 -34.15 9.78 -6.30
CA ALA A 415 -34.87 9.98 -7.56
C ALA A 415 -34.04 10.88 -8.49
N LYS A 416 -33.83 10.43 -9.74
CA LYS A 416 -33.15 11.19 -10.77
C LYS A 416 -33.93 11.25 -12.08
N ALA A 417 -33.74 12.36 -12.79
CA ALA A 417 -34.41 12.67 -14.04
C ALA A 417 -33.42 13.12 -15.13
N LYS A 418 -33.96 13.38 -16.33
CA LYS A 418 -33.20 13.88 -17.47
C LYS A 418 -32.38 15.12 -17.11
N GLY A 419 -31.09 15.11 -17.47
CA GLY A 419 -30.14 16.19 -17.23
C GLY A 419 -29.30 16.01 -15.97
N GLU A 420 -29.63 15.07 -15.09
CA GLU A 420 -28.85 14.81 -13.87
C GLU A 420 -27.74 13.79 -14.12
N SER A 421 -26.62 13.97 -13.41
CA SER A 421 -25.46 13.08 -13.46
C SER A 421 -25.68 11.83 -12.58
N ILE A 422 -25.13 10.71 -13.03
CA ILE A 422 -25.15 9.43 -12.34
C ILE A 422 -23.74 8.86 -12.23
N TYR A 423 -23.53 8.07 -11.18
CA TYR A 423 -22.23 7.47 -10.90
C TYR A 423 -22.19 6.01 -11.37
N ALA A 424 -21.02 5.60 -11.89
CA ALA A 424 -20.73 4.21 -12.19
C ALA A 424 -20.86 3.36 -10.92
N GLY A 425 -21.53 2.22 -11.01
CA GLY A 425 -21.74 1.26 -9.91
C GLY A 425 -23.00 1.46 -9.08
N SER A 426 -23.68 2.61 -9.21
CA SER A 426 -25.03 2.81 -8.66
C SER A 426 -26.00 1.79 -9.25
N ILE A 427 -27.01 1.39 -8.48
CA ILE A 427 -28.02 0.41 -8.93
C ILE A 427 -29.29 1.16 -9.32
N ASN A 428 -29.76 0.91 -10.54
CA ASN A 428 -31.02 1.48 -11.02
C ASN A 428 -32.20 0.68 -10.47
N VAL A 429 -33.21 1.33 -9.88
CA VAL A 429 -34.29 0.64 -9.15
C VAL A 429 -35.57 0.46 -9.98
N ASP A 430 -36.12 1.55 -10.54
CA ASP A 430 -37.51 1.56 -11.02
C ASP A 430 -37.66 1.58 -12.55
N GLY A 431 -37.06 2.59 -13.20
CA GLY A 431 -37.31 2.95 -14.60
C GLY A 431 -36.13 2.66 -15.53
N VAL A 432 -36.39 2.61 -16.84
CA VAL A 432 -35.32 2.47 -17.84
C VAL A 432 -34.68 3.83 -18.09
N LEU A 433 -33.35 3.88 -18.03
CA LEU A 433 -32.57 5.09 -18.27
C LEU A 433 -31.75 4.96 -19.55
N LYS A 434 -31.72 6.03 -20.35
CA LYS A 434 -30.69 6.22 -21.38
C LYS A 434 -29.70 7.24 -20.85
N VAL A 435 -28.44 6.84 -20.80
CA VAL A 435 -27.37 7.59 -20.17
C VAL A 435 -26.30 7.87 -21.21
N ARG A 436 -25.85 9.12 -21.28
CA ARG A 436 -24.67 9.49 -22.07
C ARG A 436 -23.44 9.39 -21.20
N VAL A 437 -22.46 8.60 -21.61
CA VAL A 437 -21.19 8.46 -20.91
C VAL A 437 -20.43 9.78 -20.93
N GLU A 438 -20.03 10.28 -19.76
CA GLU A 438 -19.26 11.53 -19.61
C GLU A 438 -17.77 11.26 -19.38
N LYS A 439 -17.42 10.12 -18.77
CA LYS A 439 -16.04 9.76 -18.44
C LYS A 439 -15.67 8.41 -19.04
N ALA A 440 -14.40 8.25 -19.40
CA ALA A 440 -13.85 6.97 -19.81
C ALA A 440 -13.83 5.98 -18.63
N ALA A 441 -13.76 4.67 -18.94
CA ALA A 441 -13.77 3.63 -17.91
C ALA A 441 -12.66 3.79 -16.84
N ALA A 442 -11.50 4.29 -17.24
CA ALA A 442 -10.37 4.56 -16.34
C ALA A 442 -10.63 5.74 -15.38
N ASP A 443 -11.50 6.67 -15.75
CA ASP A 443 -11.74 7.94 -15.05
C ASP A 443 -13.07 7.99 -14.28
N ASN A 444 -13.81 6.89 -14.25
CA ASN A 444 -15.03 6.75 -13.47
C ASN A 444 -14.79 7.02 -11.98
N THR A 445 -15.82 7.48 -11.28
CA THR A 445 -15.77 7.76 -9.83
C THR A 445 -15.26 6.57 -9.02
N ILE A 446 -15.78 5.36 -9.28
CA ILE A 446 -15.29 4.14 -8.60
C ILE A 446 -13.83 3.86 -8.93
N SER A 447 -13.39 4.02 -10.19
CA SER A 447 -11.99 3.81 -10.58
C SER A 447 -11.05 4.76 -9.84
N ARG A 448 -11.45 6.03 -9.67
CA ARG A 448 -10.72 7.01 -8.85
C ARG A 448 -10.69 6.62 -7.37
N ILE A 449 -11.82 6.19 -6.79
CA ILE A 449 -11.86 5.74 -5.40
C ILE A 449 -10.91 4.54 -5.21
N ILE A 450 -10.93 3.57 -6.12
CA ILE A 450 -10.02 2.41 -6.09
C ILE A 450 -8.57 2.89 -6.15
N GLN A 451 -8.21 3.74 -7.10
CA GLN A 451 -6.85 4.28 -7.23
C GLN A 451 -6.41 5.03 -5.96
N LEU A 452 -7.26 5.87 -5.37
CA LEU A 452 -6.96 6.60 -4.14
C LEU A 452 -6.76 5.66 -2.96
N VAL A 453 -7.62 4.64 -2.81
CA VAL A 453 -7.48 3.62 -1.76
C VAL A 453 -6.20 2.80 -1.98
N GLU A 454 -5.91 2.39 -3.20
CA GLU A 454 -4.69 1.66 -3.54
C GLU A 454 -3.43 2.49 -3.25
N GLN A 455 -3.42 3.76 -3.64
CA GLN A 455 -2.32 4.69 -3.34
C GLN A 455 -2.13 4.83 -1.83
N ALA A 456 -3.21 5.03 -1.06
CA ALA A 456 -3.15 5.13 0.38
C ALA A 456 -2.62 3.85 1.06
N GLN A 457 -3.01 2.66 0.56
CA GLN A 457 -2.53 1.37 1.08
C GLN A 457 -1.09 1.03 0.65
N SER A 458 -0.67 1.51 -0.52
CA SER A 458 0.68 1.32 -1.05
C SER A 458 1.75 2.16 -0.34
N ALA A 459 1.34 3.18 0.43
CA ALA A 459 2.23 3.93 1.29
C ALA A 459 2.87 2.97 2.30
N LYS A 460 4.15 2.62 2.08
CA LYS A 460 4.91 1.58 2.80
C LYS A 460 4.50 1.46 4.28
N ALA A 461 3.93 0.30 4.64
CA ALA A 461 3.63 -0.02 6.03
C ALA A 461 4.92 0.04 6.89
N PRO A 462 4.91 0.72 8.05
CA PRO A 462 6.09 0.85 8.92
C PRO A 462 6.70 -0.50 9.33
N THR A 463 5.88 -1.53 9.51
CA THR A 463 6.27 -2.86 9.96
C THR A 463 7.05 -3.66 8.91
N ALA A 464 6.77 -3.50 7.61
CA ALA A 464 7.52 -4.18 6.56
C ALA A 464 8.98 -3.73 6.48
N ARG A 465 9.26 -2.48 6.89
CA ARG A 465 10.63 -1.97 7.00
C ARG A 465 11.41 -2.61 8.15
N PHE A 466 10.74 -3.09 9.20
CA PHE A 466 11.40 -3.60 10.39
C PHE A 466 12.19 -4.89 10.13
N ILE A 467 11.57 -5.89 9.49
CA ILE A 467 12.24 -7.19 9.23
C ILE A 467 13.44 -7.00 8.30
N GLU A 468 13.28 -6.21 7.23
CA GLU A 468 14.39 -5.92 6.30
C GLU A 468 15.53 -5.17 7.01
N ASN A 469 15.22 -4.14 7.79
CA ASN A 469 16.21 -3.41 8.56
C ASN A 469 16.91 -4.28 9.61
N PHE A 470 16.15 -5.12 10.32
CA PHE A 470 16.68 -6.05 11.31
C PHE A 470 17.63 -7.04 10.64
N SER A 471 17.22 -7.65 9.53
CA SER A 471 18.05 -8.63 8.81
C SER A 471 19.37 -8.02 8.34
N ARG A 472 19.39 -6.74 7.95
CA ARG A 472 20.58 -6.04 7.49
C ARG A 472 21.63 -5.85 8.58
N TYR A 473 21.22 -5.81 9.85
CA TYR A 473 22.12 -5.70 11.00
C TYR A 473 22.43 -7.06 11.62
N TYR A 474 21.43 -7.94 11.74
CA TYR A 474 21.56 -9.24 12.38
C TYR A 474 22.30 -10.28 11.52
N THR A 475 22.09 -10.31 10.21
CA THR A 475 22.75 -11.29 9.31
C THR A 475 24.28 -11.18 9.28
N PRO A 476 24.90 -9.97 9.28
CA PRO A 476 26.35 -9.85 9.33
C PRO A 476 26.98 -9.88 10.73
N ALA A 477 26.17 -9.78 11.80
CA ALA A 477 26.64 -9.81 13.19
C ALA A 477 26.84 -11.26 13.66
#